data_AF-A0A420VDR6-F1
#
_entry.id   AF-A0A420VDR6-F1
#
_cell.length_a   1.000
_cell.length_b   1.000
_cell.length_c   1.000
_cell.angle_alpha   90.00
_cell.angle_beta   90.00
_cell.angle_gamma   90.00
#
_symmetry.space_group_name_H-M   'P 1'
#
loop_
_entity.id
_entity.type
_entity.pdbx_description
1 polymer ?
#
loop_
_entity_poly.entity_id
_entity_poly.type
_entity_poly.pdbx_seq_one_letter_code
_entity_poly.pdbx_strand_id
1 'polypeptide(L)'
;MKRNRKVAVTVVVAATVFLVGCGLAKTEEKIAEKVASVTIPFEWFRLEKKQVEEKPIPEITGIDLKNEKVDIEGLRALTKRVNEIGESLSDHEDYLNIASGEKTLYQVLGSGRLSLDYGSGEDGLTETVQDFAETEYQWIDSLTLRQYGVRLDKEGNRTGYAVVDVNGVNDTKDFHIQTLQLQLDDRGLPVSAIRIRKPEDLSHTRTPLSEDSFLESSTHQDFALAWERARLLLADRKLYDRIAAGEVNASHIDIGALTKQLGFGKEYQPTVFSLVKSGRGTFSHWAITGYLYDDTNLNATTLYELTVADESGLHLYTIHYHRGTKTITHITKGSPFKEE
;
A
#
# COMPACT_ATOMS: atom_id res chain seq x y z
N MET A 1 -48.39 8.52 38.56
CA MET A 1 -47.42 7.94 39.51
C MET A 1 -46.09 7.71 38.80
N LYS A 2 -45.09 8.59 39.03
CA LYS A 2 -43.67 8.33 38.73
C LYS A 2 -42.95 8.18 40.06
N ARG A 3 -42.37 7.01 40.35
CA ARG A 3 -41.64 6.75 41.59
C ARG A 3 -40.21 7.28 41.43
N ASN A 4 -39.92 8.44 42.02
CA ASN A 4 -38.55 8.89 42.25
C ASN A 4 -37.93 8.01 43.34
N ARG A 5 -37.00 7.12 42.99
CA ARG A 5 -36.14 6.44 43.97
C ARG A 5 -35.01 7.38 44.35
N LYS A 6 -35.05 7.89 45.59
CA LYS A 6 -33.88 8.52 46.22
C LYS A 6 -32.95 7.41 46.69
N VAL A 7 -31.71 7.40 46.20
CA VAL A 7 -30.64 6.56 46.73
C VAL A 7 -29.85 7.44 47.70
N ALA A 8 -29.82 7.06 48.98
CA ALA A 8 -28.97 7.68 49.98
C ALA A 8 -27.66 6.88 50.03
N VAL A 9 -26.53 7.54 49.76
CA VAL A 9 -25.20 6.96 49.94
C VAL A 9 -24.58 7.62 51.17
N THR A 10 -24.37 6.84 52.22
CA THR A 10 -23.69 7.28 53.45
C THR A 10 -22.20 7.10 53.26
N VAL A 11 -21.43 8.20 53.21
CA VAL A 11 -19.97 8.15 53.22
C VAL A 11 -19.50 8.52 54.63
N VAL A 12 -18.90 7.55 55.33
CA VAL A 12 -18.26 7.77 56.62
C VAL A 12 -16.84 8.29 56.36
N VAL A 13 -16.61 9.58 56.58
CA VAL A 13 -15.26 10.16 56.55
C VAL A 13 -14.72 10.17 57.98
N ALA A 14 -13.87 9.19 58.30
CA ALA A 14 -13.06 9.22 59.52
C ALA A 14 -11.89 10.20 59.28
N ALA A 15 -12.05 11.44 59.76
CA ALA A 15 -10.97 12.41 59.78
C ALA A 15 -10.21 12.31 61.11
N THR A 16 -9.10 11.58 61.12
CA THR A 16 -8.07 11.68 62.15
C THR A 16 -7.09 12.78 61.75
N VAL A 17 -7.35 14.01 62.18
CA VAL A 17 -6.34 15.08 62.15
C VAL A 17 -5.84 15.26 63.58
N PHE A 18 -4.65 14.73 63.84
CA PHE A 18 -3.84 15.09 65.00
C PHE A 18 -3.35 16.52 64.81
N LEU A 19 -3.91 17.45 65.60
CA LEU A 19 -3.27 18.72 65.90
C LEU A 19 -2.94 18.75 67.39
N VAL A 20 -1.64 18.68 67.65
CA VAL A 20 -1.02 18.85 68.96
C VAL A 20 -1.13 20.32 69.37
N GLY A 21 -1.63 20.58 70.58
CA GLY A 21 -1.31 21.80 71.33
C GLY A 21 -2.37 22.89 71.41
N CYS A 22 -3.42 22.69 72.20
CA CYS A 22 -3.82 23.63 73.26
C CYS A 22 -4.88 22.98 74.17
N GLY A 23 -4.78 23.24 75.47
CA GLY A 23 -5.46 22.49 76.53
C GLY A 23 -6.98 22.58 76.58
N LEU A 24 -7.52 21.54 77.22
CA LEU A 24 -8.90 21.27 77.63
C LEU A 24 -9.71 22.48 78.13
N ALA A 25 -10.90 22.66 77.55
CA ALA A 25 -12.08 23.04 78.31
C ALA A 25 -13.25 22.14 77.88
N LYS A 26 -13.65 21.23 78.76
CA LYS A 26 -14.87 20.44 78.63
C LYS A 26 -16.06 21.39 78.65
N THR A 27 -16.93 21.30 77.66
CA THR A 27 -18.35 21.58 77.86
C THR A 27 -19.13 20.62 76.97
N GLU A 28 -19.63 19.57 77.62
CA GLU A 28 -20.66 18.70 77.11
C GLU A 28 -21.92 19.54 76.86
N GLU A 29 -22.46 19.53 75.64
CA GLU A 29 -23.81 19.01 75.37
C GLU A 29 -24.29 19.35 73.96
N LYS A 30 -25.03 18.38 73.41
CA LYS A 30 -25.79 18.37 72.16
C LYS A 30 -24.96 18.26 70.88
N ILE A 31 -24.54 17.01 70.63
CA ILE A 31 -24.47 16.46 69.28
C ILE A 31 -25.89 16.50 68.70
N ALA A 32 -26.28 17.64 68.12
CA ALA A 32 -27.27 17.62 67.07
C ALA A 32 -26.54 17.08 65.83
N GLU A 33 -26.88 15.87 65.41
CA GLU A 33 -26.43 15.31 64.13
C GLU A 33 -26.87 16.25 62.99
N LYS A 34 -26.07 17.29 62.72
CA LYS A 34 -26.14 18.02 61.47
C LYS A 34 -25.46 17.15 60.44
N VAL A 35 -26.23 16.24 59.86
CA VAL A 35 -25.86 15.62 58.59
C VAL A 35 -25.80 16.76 57.58
N ALA A 36 -24.58 17.20 57.24
CA ALA A 36 -24.38 18.11 56.12
C ALA A 36 -24.69 17.33 54.84
N SER A 37 -25.91 17.47 54.32
CA SER A 37 -26.25 16.89 53.03
C SER A 37 -25.64 17.77 51.93
N VAL A 38 -24.47 17.39 51.43
CA VAL A 38 -23.94 17.96 50.19
C VAL A 38 -24.72 17.35 49.04
N THR A 39 -25.64 18.12 48.46
CA THR A 39 -26.33 17.70 47.24
C THR A 39 -25.44 18.04 46.07
N ILE A 40 -24.68 17.06 45.57
CA ILE A 40 -23.92 17.22 44.33
C ILE A 40 -24.93 17.20 43.18
N PRO A 41 -25.04 18.25 42.35
CA PRO A 41 -25.93 18.25 41.20
C PRO A 41 -25.58 17.07 40.28
N PHE A 42 -26.58 16.29 39.87
CA PHE A 42 -26.35 15.15 38.97
C PHE A 42 -25.69 15.57 37.65
N GLU A 43 -25.85 16.84 37.26
CA GLU A 43 -25.19 17.42 36.09
C GLU A 43 -23.66 17.42 36.18
N TRP A 44 -23.06 17.41 37.37
CA TRP A 44 -21.61 17.29 37.54
C TRP A 44 -21.09 15.87 37.26
N PHE A 45 -21.98 14.88 37.25
CA PHE A 45 -21.68 13.51 36.82
C PHE A 45 -22.08 13.25 35.37
N ARG A 46 -22.69 14.23 34.68
CA ARG A 46 -22.76 14.16 33.22
C ARG A 46 -21.32 14.35 32.74
N LEU A 47 -20.68 13.24 32.38
CA LEU A 47 -19.63 13.27 31.38
C LEU A 47 -20.23 14.05 30.21
N GLU A 48 -19.82 15.31 30.05
CA GLU A 48 -20.00 15.98 28.78
C GLU A 48 -19.47 14.99 27.76
N LYS A 49 -20.36 14.46 26.91
CA LYS A 49 -19.90 13.75 25.73
C LYS A 49 -19.10 14.80 25.00
N LYS A 50 -17.77 14.81 25.18
CA LYS A 50 -16.86 15.35 24.18
C LYS A 50 -17.42 14.77 22.90
N GLN A 51 -18.03 15.62 22.08
CA GLN A 51 -18.27 15.25 20.69
C GLN A 51 -16.87 14.93 20.19
N VAL A 52 -16.55 13.65 20.15
CA VAL A 52 -15.41 13.17 19.41
C VAL A 52 -15.78 13.56 18.00
N GLU A 53 -15.13 14.58 17.45
CA GLU A 53 -15.27 14.91 16.04
C GLU A 53 -14.98 13.61 15.28
N GLU A 54 -16.01 13.08 14.62
CA GLU A 54 -15.84 11.96 13.72
C GLU A 54 -14.91 12.45 12.62
N LYS A 55 -13.68 11.92 12.61
CA LYS A 55 -12.74 12.25 11.55
C LYS A 55 -13.35 11.79 10.22
N PRO A 56 -13.43 12.66 9.21
CA PRO A 56 -13.93 12.26 7.90
C PRO A 56 -13.04 11.14 7.34
N ILE A 57 -13.67 10.06 6.87
CA ILE A 57 -12.97 8.99 6.17
C ILE A 57 -12.69 9.50 4.75
N PRO A 58 -11.43 9.42 4.26
CA PRO A 58 -11.10 9.83 2.91
C PRO A 58 -11.93 9.10 1.84
N GLU A 59 -12.38 9.81 0.83
CA GLU A 59 -12.97 9.19 -0.37
C GLU A 59 -11.87 8.55 -1.22
N ILE A 60 -12.19 7.43 -1.88
CA ILE A 60 -11.26 6.70 -2.75
C ILE A 60 -11.94 6.51 -4.10
N THR A 61 -11.26 6.91 -5.17
CA THR A 61 -11.67 6.61 -6.55
C THR A 61 -11.07 5.28 -6.98
N GLY A 62 -11.90 4.37 -7.49
CA GLY A 62 -11.49 3.03 -7.92
C GLY A 62 -11.53 2.82 -9.42
N ILE A 63 -10.70 1.90 -9.91
CA ILE A 63 -10.80 1.35 -11.26
C ILE A 63 -12.04 0.45 -11.33
N ASP A 64 -12.90 0.72 -12.31
CA ASP A 64 -14.06 -0.14 -12.59
C ASP A 64 -13.63 -1.39 -13.37
N LEU A 65 -13.18 -2.41 -12.63
CA LEU A 65 -12.70 -3.68 -13.16
C LEU A 65 -13.73 -4.44 -14.03
N LYS A 66 -15.03 -4.11 -13.95
CA LYS A 66 -16.04 -4.74 -14.82
C LYS A 66 -15.94 -4.25 -16.26
N ASN A 67 -15.58 -2.98 -16.42
CA ASN A 67 -15.46 -2.30 -17.70
C ASN A 67 -14.00 -2.14 -18.16
N GLU A 68 -13.04 -2.37 -17.27
CA GLU A 68 -11.61 -2.35 -17.59
C GLU A 68 -11.24 -3.47 -18.57
N LYS A 69 -10.53 -3.09 -19.64
CA LYS A 69 -10.00 -4.03 -20.62
C LYS A 69 -8.49 -4.13 -20.45
N VAL A 70 -7.97 -5.32 -20.66
CA VAL A 70 -6.52 -5.53 -20.77
C VAL A 70 -6.01 -4.79 -22.01
N ASP A 71 -5.07 -3.87 -21.80
CA ASP A 71 -4.48 -3.05 -22.84
C ASP A 71 -3.32 -3.77 -23.55
N ILE A 72 -3.66 -4.75 -24.39
CA ILE A 72 -2.69 -5.55 -25.15
C ILE A 72 -1.97 -4.70 -26.20
N GLU A 73 -2.65 -3.72 -26.80
CA GLU A 73 -2.06 -2.84 -27.81
C GLU A 73 -1.03 -1.90 -27.18
N GLY A 74 -1.35 -1.29 -26.04
CA GLY A 74 -0.40 -0.48 -25.28
C GLY A 74 0.78 -1.30 -24.79
N LEU A 75 0.56 -2.55 -24.32
CA LEU A 75 1.65 -3.46 -23.96
C LEU A 75 2.58 -3.71 -25.15
N ARG A 76 2.05 -4.10 -26.32
CA ARG A 76 2.85 -4.34 -27.53
C ARG A 76 3.67 -3.11 -27.95
N ALA A 77 3.02 -1.94 -27.96
CA ALA A 77 3.67 -0.68 -28.29
C ALA A 77 4.81 -0.38 -27.31
N LEU A 78 4.57 -0.58 -26.02
CA LEU A 78 5.58 -0.37 -24.98
C LEU A 78 6.73 -1.39 -25.07
N THR A 79 6.45 -2.68 -25.26
CA THR A 79 7.49 -3.71 -25.45
C THR A 79 8.37 -3.35 -26.64
N LYS A 80 7.78 -2.99 -27.78
CA LYS A 80 8.53 -2.56 -28.96
C LYS A 80 9.40 -1.34 -28.63
N ARG A 81 8.83 -0.35 -27.93
CA ARG A 81 9.54 0.85 -27.53
C ARG A 81 10.73 0.52 -26.65
N VAL A 82 10.55 -0.27 -25.59
CA VAL A 82 11.61 -0.70 -24.67
C VAL A 82 12.74 -1.40 -25.43
N ASN A 83 12.41 -2.24 -26.41
CA ASN A 83 13.42 -2.88 -27.26
C ASN A 83 14.18 -1.85 -28.12
N GLU A 84 13.49 -0.88 -28.73
CA GLU A 84 14.14 0.22 -29.48
C GLU A 84 15.11 1.02 -28.58
N ILE A 85 14.79 1.21 -27.30
CA ILE A 85 15.70 1.82 -26.30
C ILE A 85 16.94 0.96 -26.12
N GLY A 86 16.76 -0.34 -25.88
CA GLY A 86 17.86 -1.30 -25.70
C GLY A 86 18.77 -1.37 -26.92
N GLU A 87 18.21 -1.40 -28.12
CA GLU A 87 18.97 -1.35 -29.37
C GLU A 87 19.78 -0.05 -29.50
N SER A 88 19.20 1.09 -29.13
CA SER A 88 19.92 2.37 -29.16
C SER A 88 21.04 2.44 -28.09
N LEU A 89 20.81 1.89 -26.90
CA LEU A 89 21.81 1.87 -25.82
C LEU A 89 22.91 0.83 -26.01
N SER A 90 22.68 -0.17 -26.87
CA SER A 90 23.72 -1.11 -27.28
C SER A 90 24.59 -0.55 -28.41
N ASP A 91 24.18 0.54 -29.07
CA ASP A 91 25.04 1.32 -29.95
C ASP A 91 26.04 2.15 -29.12
N HIS A 92 27.33 1.95 -29.39
CA HIS A 92 28.43 2.49 -28.60
C HIS A 92 28.43 4.03 -28.56
N GLU A 93 28.00 4.70 -29.63
CA GLU A 93 28.03 6.17 -29.70
C GLU A 93 26.96 6.81 -28.79
N ASP A 94 25.72 6.32 -28.82
CA ASP A 94 24.65 6.86 -27.99
C ASP A 94 24.84 6.51 -26.50
N TYR A 95 25.35 5.31 -26.21
CA TYR A 95 25.76 4.92 -24.86
C TYR A 95 26.78 5.89 -24.25
N LEU A 96 27.86 6.17 -24.97
CA LEU A 96 28.92 7.07 -24.48
C LEU A 96 28.42 8.51 -24.32
N ASN A 97 27.58 8.99 -25.24
CA ASN A 97 27.00 10.34 -25.16
C ASN A 97 26.08 10.52 -23.95
N ILE A 98 25.35 9.47 -23.56
CA ILE A 98 24.52 9.51 -22.33
C ILE A 98 25.41 9.40 -21.09
N ALA A 99 26.39 8.49 -21.10
CA ALA A 99 27.32 8.32 -19.99
C ALA A 99 28.12 9.60 -19.68
N SER A 100 28.51 10.37 -20.71
CA SER A 100 29.20 11.65 -20.56
C SER A 100 28.29 12.82 -20.17
N GLY A 101 26.97 12.61 -20.17
CA GLY A 101 25.97 13.65 -19.94
C GLY A 101 25.75 14.61 -21.11
N GLU A 102 26.29 14.29 -22.31
CA GLU A 102 26.11 15.08 -23.53
C GLU A 102 24.71 14.94 -24.15
N LYS A 103 24.05 13.81 -23.91
CA LYS A 103 22.64 13.55 -24.24
C LYS A 103 21.90 13.03 -23.01
N THR A 104 20.61 13.35 -22.89
CA THR A 104 19.73 12.61 -21.98
C THR A 104 19.11 11.42 -22.69
N LEU A 105 18.83 10.34 -21.97
CA LEU A 105 18.13 9.21 -22.56
C LEU A 105 16.81 9.64 -23.21
N TYR A 106 16.04 10.52 -22.57
CA TYR A 106 14.75 10.99 -23.08
C TYR A 106 14.82 11.70 -24.45
N GLN A 107 16.00 12.20 -24.84
CA GLN A 107 16.28 12.72 -26.18
C GLN A 107 16.45 11.60 -27.22
N VAL A 108 17.12 10.50 -26.85
CA VAL A 108 17.26 9.29 -27.69
C VAL A 108 15.89 8.62 -27.91
N LEU A 109 15.00 8.70 -26.93
CA LEU A 109 13.65 8.12 -26.98
C LEU A 109 12.63 8.87 -27.85
N GLY A 110 13.03 9.99 -28.48
CA GLY A 110 12.15 10.79 -29.33
C GLY A 110 10.93 11.38 -28.60
N SER A 111 11.06 11.66 -27.30
CA SER A 111 9.98 12.30 -26.55
C SER A 111 9.81 13.76 -27.01
N GLY A 112 8.66 14.08 -27.59
CA GLY A 112 8.40 15.35 -28.28
C GLY A 112 8.26 16.59 -27.40
N ARG A 113 8.89 16.65 -26.22
CA ARG A 113 8.93 17.88 -25.40
C ARG A 113 10.35 18.36 -25.16
N LEU A 114 10.73 19.32 -25.99
CA LEU A 114 11.72 20.37 -25.72
C LEU A 114 11.47 20.97 -24.32
N SER A 115 12.31 20.62 -23.35
CA SER A 115 12.91 21.58 -22.42
C SER A 115 13.84 20.85 -21.47
N LEU A 116 15.02 21.43 -21.28
CA LEU A 116 15.93 21.18 -20.15
C LEU A 116 15.29 21.47 -18.76
N ASP A 117 14.00 21.79 -18.71
CA ASP A 117 13.17 22.01 -17.51
C ASP A 117 12.43 20.73 -17.06
N TYR A 118 12.99 19.54 -17.29
CA TYR A 118 12.65 18.40 -16.43
C TYR A 118 13.28 18.68 -15.06
N GLY A 119 12.52 19.42 -14.25
CA GLY A 119 12.93 19.82 -12.91
C GLY A 119 13.22 18.60 -12.05
N SER A 120 14.49 18.43 -11.67
CA SER A 120 14.94 17.70 -10.48
C SER A 120 14.40 16.28 -10.23
N GLY A 121 13.75 15.63 -11.20
CA GLY A 121 13.26 14.27 -11.07
C GLY A 121 14.43 13.29 -11.18
N GLU A 122 14.43 12.25 -10.34
CA GLU A 122 15.40 11.17 -10.42
C GLU A 122 15.37 10.57 -11.84
N ASP A 123 16.52 10.58 -12.52
CA ASP A 123 16.71 9.95 -13.83
C ASP A 123 17.47 8.64 -13.63
N GLY A 124 16.80 7.70 -12.97
CA GLY A 124 17.39 6.42 -12.59
C GLY A 124 17.92 5.63 -13.78
N LEU A 125 17.44 5.89 -15.00
CA LEU A 125 17.95 5.24 -16.21
C LEU A 125 19.25 5.89 -16.70
N THR A 126 19.34 7.23 -16.77
CA THR A 126 20.63 7.91 -17.05
C THR A 126 21.68 7.56 -16.01
N GLU A 127 21.32 7.57 -14.72
CA GLU A 127 22.23 7.13 -13.65
C GLU A 127 22.68 5.68 -13.88
N THR A 128 21.79 4.79 -14.32
CA THR A 128 22.15 3.37 -14.57
C THR A 128 23.13 3.24 -15.73
N VAL A 129 22.95 4.03 -16.80
CA VAL A 129 23.90 4.08 -17.92
C VAL A 129 25.26 4.57 -17.44
N GLN A 130 25.30 5.61 -16.59
CA GLN A 130 26.53 6.13 -16.02
C GLN A 130 27.25 5.09 -15.14
N ASP A 131 26.54 4.43 -14.23
CA ASP A 131 27.12 3.37 -13.38
C ASP A 131 27.73 2.22 -14.20
N PHE A 132 27.07 1.86 -15.30
CA PHE A 132 27.58 0.82 -16.20
C PHE A 132 28.83 1.30 -16.95
N ALA A 133 28.88 2.57 -17.35
CA ALA A 133 30.04 3.14 -18.04
C ALA A 133 31.25 3.34 -17.14
N GLU A 134 31.04 3.54 -15.83
CA GLU A 134 32.10 3.60 -14.83
C GLU A 134 32.69 2.21 -14.51
N THR A 135 31.98 1.14 -14.82
CA THR A 135 32.42 -0.24 -14.56
C THR A 135 33.25 -0.77 -15.73
N GLU A 136 34.49 -1.18 -15.43
CA GLU A 136 35.42 -1.66 -16.46
C GLU A 136 34.86 -2.88 -17.21
N TYR A 137 34.93 -2.85 -18.54
CA TYR A 137 34.39 -3.89 -19.44
C TYR A 137 32.91 -4.18 -19.28
N GLN A 138 32.10 -3.24 -18.77
CA GLN A 138 30.65 -3.40 -18.70
C GLN A 138 29.96 -2.51 -19.74
N TRP A 139 28.95 -3.05 -20.39
CA TRP A 139 28.09 -2.30 -21.31
C TRP A 139 26.66 -2.82 -21.25
N ILE A 140 25.72 -1.99 -21.70
CA ILE A 140 24.31 -2.37 -21.80
C ILE A 140 24.11 -3.23 -23.05
N ASP A 141 23.53 -4.41 -22.85
CA ASP A 141 23.16 -5.33 -23.94
C ASP A 141 21.71 -5.11 -24.36
N SER A 142 20.80 -5.02 -23.40
CA SER A 142 19.38 -4.97 -23.69
C SER A 142 18.55 -4.38 -22.56
N LEU A 143 17.34 -3.92 -22.89
CA LEU A 143 16.31 -3.62 -21.92
C LEU A 143 15.17 -4.62 -22.07
N THR A 144 14.55 -5.01 -20.95
CA THR A 144 13.48 -6.00 -20.94
C THR A 144 12.28 -5.47 -20.16
N LEU A 145 11.11 -5.40 -20.80
CA LEU A 145 9.87 -5.07 -20.10
C LEU A 145 9.48 -6.22 -19.16
N ARG A 146 9.29 -5.91 -17.88
CA ARG A 146 8.98 -6.86 -16.80
C ARG A 146 7.52 -6.78 -16.37
N GLN A 147 7.04 -5.55 -16.19
CA GLN A 147 5.69 -5.30 -15.75
C GLN A 147 5.09 -4.10 -16.47
N TYR A 148 3.77 -4.09 -16.64
CA TYR A 148 3.01 -2.99 -17.23
C TYR A 148 1.65 -2.85 -16.56
N GLY A 149 1.20 -1.63 -16.34
CA GLY A 149 -0.17 -1.37 -15.90
C GLY A 149 -0.44 0.09 -15.57
N VAL A 150 -1.47 0.31 -14.77
CA VAL A 150 -2.03 1.64 -14.51
C VAL A 150 -2.31 1.81 -13.03
N ARG A 151 -2.14 3.03 -12.54
CA ARG A 151 -2.58 3.46 -11.21
C ARG A 151 -3.40 4.75 -11.33
N LEU A 152 -4.38 4.91 -10.44
CA LEU A 152 -5.11 6.15 -10.24
C LEU A 152 -4.42 7.00 -9.17
N ASP A 153 -4.29 8.30 -9.43
CA ASP A 153 -3.98 9.27 -8.38
C ASP A 153 -5.20 9.53 -7.48
N LYS A 154 -5.04 10.42 -6.49
CA LYS A 154 -6.10 10.74 -5.51
C LYS A 154 -7.30 11.43 -6.18
N GLU A 155 -7.06 12.11 -7.28
CA GLU A 155 -8.03 12.83 -8.08
C GLU A 155 -8.71 11.91 -9.11
N GLY A 156 -8.25 10.66 -9.27
CA GLY A 156 -8.78 9.67 -10.19
C GLY A 156 -8.18 9.73 -11.60
N ASN A 157 -7.11 10.51 -11.81
CA ASN A 157 -6.38 10.51 -13.08
C ASN A 157 -5.55 9.24 -13.22
N ARG A 158 -5.49 8.72 -14.45
CA ARG A 158 -4.74 7.51 -14.77
C ARG A 158 -3.29 7.85 -15.09
N THR A 159 -2.38 7.12 -14.46
CA THR A 159 -0.95 7.17 -14.73
C THR A 159 -0.48 5.78 -15.12
N GLY A 160 0.20 5.67 -16.26
CA GLY A 160 0.80 4.42 -16.72
C GLY A 160 2.11 4.15 -16.01
N TYR A 161 2.38 2.88 -15.72
CA TYR A 161 3.64 2.44 -15.12
C TYR A 161 4.18 1.22 -15.86
N ALA A 162 5.51 1.18 -15.97
CA ALA A 162 6.24 0.06 -16.49
C ALA A 162 7.38 -0.30 -15.55
N VAL A 163 7.72 -1.59 -15.42
CA VAL A 163 8.96 -2.02 -14.78
C VAL A 163 9.84 -2.61 -15.86
N VAL A 164 11.09 -2.17 -15.94
CA VAL A 164 12.06 -2.61 -16.93
C VAL A 164 13.33 -3.08 -16.24
N ASP A 165 13.93 -4.13 -16.77
CA ASP A 165 15.28 -4.56 -16.41
C ASP A 165 16.25 -4.01 -17.46
N VAL A 166 17.28 -3.30 -17.01
CA VAL A 166 18.44 -2.91 -17.81
C VAL A 166 19.48 -4.01 -17.64
N ASN A 167 19.77 -4.74 -18.72
CA ASN A 167 20.66 -5.88 -18.70
C ASN A 167 22.04 -5.44 -19.20
N GLY A 168 23.01 -5.51 -18.30
CA GLY A 168 24.42 -5.31 -18.60
C GLY A 168 25.11 -6.63 -18.82
N VAL A 169 26.09 -6.63 -19.70
CA VAL A 169 27.05 -7.72 -19.83
C VAL A 169 28.44 -7.17 -19.52
N ASN A 170 29.30 -8.06 -19.07
CA ASN A 170 30.73 -7.78 -18.89
C ASN A 170 31.55 -8.97 -19.37
N ASP A 171 32.86 -8.96 -19.13
CA ASP A 171 33.75 -10.09 -19.47
C ASP A 171 33.45 -11.37 -18.67
N THR A 172 32.53 -11.33 -17.70
CA THR A 172 32.03 -12.50 -16.98
C THR A 172 30.86 -13.16 -17.74
N LYS A 173 30.38 -14.31 -17.27
CA LYS A 173 29.27 -15.04 -17.92
C LYS A 173 27.89 -14.57 -17.47
N ASP A 174 27.82 -13.67 -16.49
CA ASP A 174 26.58 -13.26 -15.85
C ASP A 174 26.11 -11.90 -16.38
N PHE A 175 24.79 -11.69 -16.36
CA PHE A 175 24.14 -10.42 -16.63
C PHE A 175 24.08 -9.59 -15.35
N HIS A 176 24.58 -8.36 -15.42
CA HIS A 176 24.41 -7.37 -14.37
C HIS A 176 23.08 -6.63 -14.58
N ILE A 177 22.08 -6.88 -13.75
CA ILE A 177 20.72 -6.41 -13.98
C ILE A 177 20.35 -5.31 -12.99
N GLN A 178 19.93 -4.15 -13.51
CA GLN A 178 19.33 -3.08 -12.73
C GLN A 178 17.84 -2.93 -13.08
N THR A 179 16.96 -3.10 -12.09
CA THR A 179 15.50 -2.95 -12.29
C THR A 179 15.05 -1.52 -12.00
N LEU A 180 14.31 -0.95 -12.94
CA LEU A 180 13.75 0.40 -12.87
C LEU A 180 12.22 0.36 -12.98
N GLN A 181 11.54 1.32 -12.35
CA GLN A 181 10.13 1.62 -12.60
C GLN A 181 10.03 2.94 -13.36
N LEU A 182 9.35 2.91 -14.49
CA LEU A 182 9.08 4.06 -15.34
C LEU A 182 7.65 4.54 -15.09
N GLN A 183 7.47 5.85 -14.98
CA GLN A 183 6.16 6.49 -15.11
C GLN A 183 5.96 6.90 -16.57
N LEU A 184 4.76 6.70 -17.10
CA LEU A 184 4.44 6.97 -18.50
C LEU A 184 3.46 8.15 -18.64
N ASP A 185 3.61 8.95 -19.70
CA ASP A 185 2.59 9.90 -20.13
C ASP A 185 1.40 9.22 -20.81
N ASP A 186 0.43 10.02 -21.22
CA ASP A 186 -0.78 9.61 -21.95
C ASP A 186 -0.51 8.98 -23.32
N ARG A 187 0.70 9.17 -23.87
CA ARG A 187 1.18 8.56 -25.11
C ARG A 187 2.03 7.31 -24.85
N GLY A 188 2.16 6.89 -23.60
CA GLY A 188 2.99 5.75 -23.20
C GLY A 188 4.49 6.05 -23.21
N LEU A 189 4.89 7.33 -23.20
CA LEU A 189 6.30 7.74 -23.17
C LEU A 189 6.81 7.85 -21.73
N PRO A 190 8.01 7.35 -21.42
CA PRO A 190 8.62 7.54 -20.11
C PRO A 190 8.78 9.03 -19.77
N VAL A 191 8.32 9.43 -18.58
CA VAL A 191 8.47 10.79 -18.04
C VAL A 191 9.33 10.85 -16.78
N SER A 192 9.51 9.72 -16.10
CA SER A 192 10.45 9.55 -14.98
C SER A 192 10.87 8.09 -14.87
N ALA A 193 11.99 7.84 -14.20
CA ALA A 193 12.55 6.51 -13.99
C ALA A 193 13.20 6.42 -12.61
N ILE A 194 12.80 5.45 -11.79
CA ILE A 194 13.36 5.24 -10.45
C ILE A 194 13.94 3.84 -10.30
N ARG A 195 15.03 3.71 -9.53
CA ARG A 195 15.63 2.41 -9.20
C ARG A 195 14.83 1.74 -8.10
N ILE A 196 14.20 0.61 -8.41
CA ILE A 196 13.33 -0.08 -7.44
C ILE A 196 13.98 -1.26 -6.74
N ARG A 197 15.10 -1.77 -7.28
CA ARG A 197 15.91 -2.84 -6.70
C ARG A 197 17.39 -2.49 -6.75
N LYS A 198 18.17 -3.17 -5.90
CA LYS A 198 19.63 -3.16 -6.01
C LYS A 198 20.04 -3.96 -7.26
N PRO A 199 21.17 -3.61 -7.89
CA PRO A 199 21.72 -4.44 -8.95
C PRO A 199 21.97 -5.86 -8.49
N GLU A 200 21.85 -6.81 -9.41
CA GLU A 200 22.07 -8.23 -9.16
C GLU A 200 22.69 -8.92 -10.38
N ASP A 201 23.57 -9.88 -10.14
CA ASP A 201 24.21 -10.67 -11.18
C ASP A 201 23.45 -11.99 -11.37
N LEU A 202 22.93 -12.24 -12.57
CA LEU A 202 22.20 -13.45 -12.92
C LEU A 202 22.78 -14.13 -14.16
N SER A 203 22.80 -15.45 -14.17
CA SER A 203 23.28 -16.23 -15.33
C SER A 203 22.41 -16.13 -16.59
N HIS A 204 21.22 -15.53 -16.47
CA HIS A 204 20.27 -15.34 -17.55
C HIS A 204 19.42 -14.10 -17.27
N THR A 205 18.94 -13.45 -18.34
CA THR A 205 17.91 -12.42 -18.24
C THR A 205 16.58 -13.04 -17.83
N ARG A 206 15.68 -12.21 -17.31
CA ARG A 206 14.37 -12.66 -16.85
C ARG A 206 13.33 -12.63 -17.97
N THR A 207 12.34 -13.52 -17.90
CA THR A 207 11.28 -13.66 -18.93
C THR A 207 10.51 -12.37 -19.23
N PRO A 208 10.61 -11.78 -20.42
CA PRO A 208 9.91 -10.54 -20.75
C PRO A 208 8.39 -10.67 -20.63
N LEU A 209 7.73 -9.58 -20.23
CA LEU A 209 6.31 -9.38 -20.48
C LEU A 209 6.14 -9.02 -21.97
N SER A 210 5.50 -9.91 -22.72
CA SER A 210 5.29 -9.78 -24.17
C SER A 210 3.84 -10.02 -24.56
N GLU A 211 3.54 -9.95 -25.85
CA GLU A 211 2.22 -10.32 -26.39
C GLU A 211 1.86 -11.80 -26.19
N ASP A 212 2.86 -12.66 -25.99
CA ASP A 212 2.68 -14.10 -25.71
C ASP A 212 2.46 -14.38 -24.21
N SER A 213 2.38 -13.32 -23.39
CA SER A 213 2.03 -13.43 -21.97
C SER A 213 0.66 -14.10 -21.78
N PHE A 214 0.44 -14.69 -20.60
CA PHE A 214 -0.87 -15.26 -20.23
C PHE A 214 -1.91 -14.17 -19.90
N LEU A 215 -1.98 -13.12 -20.72
CA LEU A 215 -2.90 -12.00 -20.58
C LEU A 215 -4.18 -12.28 -21.37
N GLU A 216 -5.20 -12.70 -20.64
CA GLU A 216 -6.55 -12.88 -21.19
C GLU A 216 -7.40 -11.65 -20.95
N SER A 217 -8.30 -11.32 -21.90
CA SER A 217 -9.23 -10.19 -21.75
C SER A 217 -10.16 -10.31 -20.52
N SER A 218 -10.38 -11.52 -20.00
CA SER A 218 -11.19 -11.75 -18.80
C SER A 218 -10.46 -11.54 -17.47
N THR A 219 -9.14 -11.26 -17.49
CA THR A 219 -8.29 -11.21 -16.29
C THR A 219 -8.88 -10.33 -15.17
N HIS A 220 -9.40 -9.15 -15.49
CA HIS A 220 -9.98 -8.24 -14.49
C HIS A 220 -11.32 -8.73 -13.94
N GLN A 221 -12.16 -9.33 -14.79
CA GLN A 221 -13.45 -9.88 -14.38
C GLN A 221 -13.26 -11.09 -13.48
N ASP A 222 -12.35 -12.00 -13.85
CA ASP A 222 -12.02 -13.18 -13.06
C ASP A 222 -11.41 -12.80 -11.71
N PHE A 223 -10.54 -11.78 -11.68
CA PHE A 223 -10.02 -11.22 -10.44
C PHE A 223 -11.14 -10.61 -9.58
N ALA A 224 -12.04 -9.80 -10.15
CA ALA A 224 -13.14 -9.18 -9.40
C ALA A 224 -14.01 -10.22 -8.68
N LEU A 225 -14.28 -11.37 -9.33
CA LEU A 225 -15.00 -12.49 -8.72
C LEU A 225 -14.21 -13.15 -7.57
N ALA A 226 -12.90 -13.37 -7.77
CA ALA A 226 -12.04 -13.93 -6.73
C ALA A 226 -11.91 -12.99 -5.52
N TRP A 227 -11.77 -11.69 -5.78
CA TRP A 227 -11.69 -10.65 -4.76
C TRP A 227 -12.98 -10.54 -3.97
N GLU A 228 -14.15 -10.56 -4.61
CA GLU A 228 -15.42 -10.46 -3.90
C GLU A 228 -15.61 -11.61 -2.90
N ARG A 229 -15.19 -12.83 -3.27
CA ARG A 229 -15.19 -13.98 -2.34
C ARG A 229 -14.26 -13.76 -1.14
N ALA A 230 -13.04 -13.27 -1.39
CA ALA A 230 -12.09 -12.96 -0.33
C ALA A 230 -12.60 -11.82 0.58
N ARG A 231 -13.15 -10.76 -0.01
CA ARG A 231 -13.72 -9.60 0.69
C ARG A 231 -14.86 -10.01 1.62
N LEU A 232 -15.76 -10.89 1.18
CA LEU A 232 -16.86 -11.38 2.01
C LEU A 232 -16.37 -12.17 3.24
N LEU A 233 -15.26 -12.92 3.11
CA LEU A 233 -14.63 -13.58 4.25
C LEU A 233 -13.96 -12.59 5.21
N LEU A 234 -13.34 -11.53 4.67
CA LEU A 234 -12.70 -10.48 5.45
C LEU A 234 -13.70 -9.55 6.16
N ALA A 235 -14.91 -9.42 5.61
CA ALA A 235 -16.01 -8.63 6.18
C ALA A 235 -16.69 -9.34 7.37
N ASP A 236 -15.90 -9.65 8.40
CA ASP A 236 -16.38 -10.24 9.65
C ASP A 236 -16.41 -9.19 10.77
N ARG A 237 -17.62 -8.68 11.04
CA ARG A 237 -17.83 -7.68 12.09
C ARG A 237 -17.52 -8.22 13.49
N LYS A 238 -17.82 -9.49 13.77
CA LYS A 238 -17.59 -10.08 15.10
C LYS A 238 -16.10 -10.22 15.38
N LEU A 239 -15.34 -10.66 14.39
CA LEU A 239 -13.89 -10.72 14.49
C LEU A 239 -13.29 -9.32 14.69
N TYR A 240 -13.75 -8.32 13.93
CA TYR A 240 -13.30 -6.94 14.10
C TYR A 240 -13.58 -6.39 15.50
N ASP A 241 -14.79 -6.57 16.04
CA ASP A 241 -15.14 -6.04 17.36
C ASP A 241 -14.21 -6.62 18.46
N ARG A 242 -13.79 -7.88 18.33
CA ARG A 242 -12.82 -8.53 19.24
C ARG A 242 -11.38 -8.02 19.04
N ILE A 243 -10.98 -7.71 17.80
CA ILE A 243 -9.71 -7.03 17.52
C ILE A 243 -9.71 -5.63 18.15
N ALA A 244 -10.80 -4.88 18.01
CA ALA A 244 -10.95 -3.53 18.56
C ALA A 244 -10.93 -3.53 20.11
N ALA A 245 -11.47 -4.57 20.74
CA ALA A 245 -11.40 -4.79 22.18
C ALA A 245 -10.01 -5.27 22.67
N GLY A 246 -9.07 -5.57 21.76
CA GLY A 246 -7.73 -6.06 22.09
C GLY A 246 -7.66 -7.55 22.44
N GLU A 247 -8.73 -8.32 22.20
CA GLU A 247 -8.81 -9.75 22.52
C GLU A 247 -8.09 -10.62 21.48
N VAL A 248 -7.96 -10.11 20.25
CA VAL A 248 -7.39 -10.82 19.09
C VAL A 248 -6.18 -10.04 18.58
N ASN A 249 -5.05 -10.73 18.44
CA ASN A 249 -3.84 -10.21 17.80
C ASN A 249 -3.53 -10.97 16.50
N ALA A 250 -2.48 -10.55 15.80
CA ALA A 250 -2.10 -11.13 14.50
C ALA A 250 -1.82 -12.64 14.53
N SER A 251 -1.37 -13.20 15.65
CA SER A 251 -1.05 -14.63 15.78
C SER A 251 -2.20 -15.46 16.37
N HIS A 252 -3.37 -14.86 16.59
CA HIS A 252 -4.53 -15.50 17.18
C HIS A 252 -5.10 -16.59 16.24
N ILE A 253 -5.68 -17.64 16.82
CA ILE A 253 -6.20 -18.80 16.06
C ILE A 253 -7.25 -18.41 15.02
N ASP A 254 -8.11 -17.44 15.34
CA ASP A 254 -9.15 -16.95 14.42
C ASP A 254 -8.55 -16.28 13.17
N ILE A 255 -7.47 -15.51 13.33
CA ILE A 255 -6.73 -14.95 12.19
C ILE A 255 -6.08 -16.05 11.37
N GLY A 256 -5.53 -17.07 12.03
CA GLY A 256 -4.96 -18.22 11.35
C GLY A 256 -6.00 -19.04 10.57
N ALA A 257 -7.20 -19.20 11.13
CA ALA A 257 -8.30 -19.86 10.45
C ALA A 257 -8.77 -19.06 9.22
N LEU A 258 -8.94 -17.75 9.36
CA LEU A 258 -9.29 -16.86 8.25
C LEU A 258 -8.22 -16.87 7.15
N THR A 259 -6.95 -16.77 7.52
CA THR A 259 -5.81 -16.83 6.58
C THR A 259 -5.82 -18.14 5.78
N LYS A 260 -6.11 -19.26 6.45
CA LYS A 260 -6.25 -20.57 5.79
C LYS A 260 -7.49 -20.65 4.89
N GLN A 261 -8.63 -20.07 5.30
CA GLN A 261 -9.85 -20.03 4.48
C GLN A 261 -9.65 -19.22 3.20
N LEU A 262 -8.83 -18.17 3.25
CA LEU A 262 -8.41 -17.41 2.08
C LEU A 262 -7.42 -18.18 1.18
N GLY A 263 -6.91 -19.33 1.64
CA GLY A 263 -5.94 -20.15 0.91
C GLY A 263 -4.49 -19.68 1.06
N PHE A 264 -4.18 -18.83 2.04
CA PHE A 264 -2.86 -18.23 2.20
C PHE A 264 -1.98 -18.98 3.20
N GLY A 265 -0.66 -18.83 3.05
CA GLY A 265 0.34 -19.29 4.01
C GLY A 265 0.27 -18.58 5.37
N LYS A 266 0.81 -19.22 6.41
CA LYS A 266 0.78 -18.71 7.80
C LYS A 266 1.52 -17.38 7.95
N GLU A 267 2.56 -17.17 7.15
CA GLU A 267 3.37 -15.96 7.07
C GLU A 267 2.55 -14.70 6.72
N TYR A 268 1.37 -14.85 6.11
CA TYR A 268 0.48 -13.73 5.75
C TYR A 268 -0.54 -13.36 6.83
N GLN A 269 -0.58 -14.07 7.97
CA GLN A 269 -1.47 -13.76 9.10
C GLN A 269 -1.39 -12.29 9.56
N PRO A 270 -0.19 -11.67 9.70
CA PRO A 270 -0.09 -10.26 10.09
C PRO A 270 -0.76 -9.32 9.09
N THR A 271 -0.65 -9.60 7.79
CA THR A 271 -1.29 -8.79 6.75
C THR A 271 -2.81 -8.97 6.79
N VAL A 272 -3.31 -10.20 6.92
CA VAL A 272 -4.75 -10.47 7.05
C VAL A 272 -5.32 -9.77 8.28
N PHE A 273 -4.63 -9.83 9.43
CA PHE A 273 -5.02 -9.10 10.64
C PHE A 273 -5.09 -7.59 10.40
N SER A 274 -4.08 -7.00 9.76
CA SER A 274 -4.08 -5.58 9.42
C SER A 274 -5.23 -5.22 8.49
N LEU A 275 -5.52 -6.07 7.51
CA LEU A 275 -6.56 -5.84 6.51
C LEU A 275 -7.96 -5.88 7.15
N VAL A 276 -8.24 -6.84 8.04
CA VAL A 276 -9.51 -6.87 8.80
C VAL A 276 -9.65 -5.63 9.67
N LYS A 277 -8.55 -5.17 10.29
CA LYS A 277 -8.54 -3.96 11.12
C LYS A 277 -8.89 -2.72 10.29
N SER A 278 -8.22 -2.50 9.16
CA SER A 278 -8.47 -1.36 8.27
C SER A 278 -9.86 -1.43 7.61
N GLY A 279 -10.33 -2.63 7.26
CA GLY A 279 -11.67 -2.83 6.68
C GLY A 279 -12.82 -2.72 7.68
N ARG A 280 -12.53 -2.59 8.98
CA ARG A 280 -13.51 -2.42 10.08
C ARG A 280 -14.65 -3.44 10.10
N GLY A 281 -14.37 -4.66 9.62
CA GLY A 281 -15.31 -5.78 9.51
C GLY A 281 -16.44 -5.59 8.49
N THR A 282 -16.42 -4.54 7.66
CA THR A 282 -17.45 -4.31 6.63
C THR A 282 -16.87 -4.15 5.22
N PHE A 283 -15.64 -3.64 5.11
CA PHE A 283 -15.04 -3.23 3.84
C PHE A 283 -16.00 -2.31 3.07
N SER A 284 -16.43 -1.24 3.71
CA SER A 284 -17.30 -0.21 3.10
C SER A 284 -16.51 0.86 2.35
N HIS A 285 -15.27 1.13 2.76
CA HIS A 285 -14.41 2.17 2.18
C HIS A 285 -13.14 1.56 1.60
N TRP A 286 -13.26 0.95 0.42
CA TRP A 286 -12.13 0.39 -0.31
C TRP A 286 -12.30 0.57 -1.81
N ALA A 287 -11.20 0.54 -2.53
CA ALA A 287 -11.18 0.46 -3.97
C ALA A 287 -9.92 -0.23 -4.48
N ILE A 288 -9.99 -0.78 -5.70
CA ILE A 288 -8.78 -1.12 -6.45
C ILE A 288 -8.32 0.14 -7.16
N THR A 289 -7.13 0.63 -6.83
CA THR A 289 -6.58 1.90 -7.32
C THR A 289 -5.52 1.71 -8.39
N GLY A 290 -5.05 0.48 -8.60
CA GLY A 290 -4.08 0.19 -9.65
C GLY A 290 -3.89 -1.29 -9.92
N TYR A 291 -3.23 -1.60 -11.02
CA TYR A 291 -2.78 -2.95 -11.34
C TYR A 291 -1.46 -2.93 -12.12
N LEU A 292 -0.67 -4.00 -11.98
CA LEU A 292 0.52 -4.29 -12.77
C LEU A 292 0.47 -5.75 -13.21
N TYR A 293 0.58 -5.99 -14.51
CA TYR A 293 0.80 -7.33 -15.04
C TYR A 293 2.27 -7.71 -14.91
N ASP A 294 2.53 -8.92 -14.44
CA ASP A 294 3.87 -9.46 -14.23
C ASP A 294 3.97 -10.91 -14.72
N ASP A 295 5.04 -11.25 -15.43
CA ASP A 295 5.39 -12.62 -15.82
C ASP A 295 6.73 -13.09 -15.22
N THR A 296 7.21 -12.41 -14.16
CA THR A 296 8.51 -12.67 -13.53
C THR A 296 8.69 -14.10 -13.07
N ASN A 297 7.62 -14.72 -12.63
CA ASN A 297 7.56 -16.12 -12.32
C ASN A 297 6.62 -16.73 -13.35
N LEU A 298 6.95 -17.92 -13.90
CA LEU A 298 6.16 -18.68 -14.89
C LEU A 298 4.64 -18.82 -14.56
N ASN A 299 4.24 -18.37 -13.39
CA ASN A 299 2.92 -18.30 -12.80
C ASN A 299 2.03 -17.17 -13.36
N ALA A 300 2.55 -16.22 -14.16
CA ALA A 300 1.76 -15.13 -14.75
C ALA A 300 0.86 -14.38 -13.74
N THR A 301 1.47 -13.50 -12.95
CA THR A 301 0.81 -12.85 -11.81
C THR A 301 0.34 -11.43 -12.18
N THR A 302 -0.88 -11.06 -11.82
CA THR A 302 -1.30 -9.65 -11.81
C THR A 302 -1.26 -9.16 -10.37
N LEU A 303 -0.56 -8.05 -10.14
CA LEU A 303 -0.56 -7.33 -8.88
C LEU A 303 -1.68 -6.30 -8.93
N TYR A 304 -2.55 -6.28 -7.92
CA TYR A 304 -3.56 -5.24 -7.77
C TYR A 304 -3.28 -4.42 -6.51
N GLU A 305 -3.37 -3.11 -6.62
CA GLU A 305 -3.33 -2.22 -5.46
C GLU A 305 -4.74 -2.06 -4.89
N LEU A 306 -4.91 -2.53 -3.66
CA LEU A 306 -6.10 -2.31 -2.84
C LEU A 306 -5.84 -1.16 -1.88
N THR A 307 -6.65 -0.11 -2.00
CA THR A 307 -6.68 0.99 -1.05
C THR A 307 -7.88 0.83 -0.13
N VAL A 308 -7.65 0.90 1.19
CA VAL A 308 -8.69 0.88 2.23
C VAL A 308 -8.59 2.14 3.05
N ALA A 309 -9.68 2.87 3.24
CA ALA A 309 -9.72 4.10 4.01
C ALA A 309 -10.36 3.89 5.39
N ASP A 310 -9.78 4.49 6.41
CA ASP A 310 -10.38 4.65 7.73
C ASP A 310 -10.07 6.03 8.34
N GLU A 311 -10.47 6.23 9.60
CA GLU A 311 -10.23 7.48 10.34
C GLU A 311 -8.74 7.81 10.55
N SER A 312 -7.85 6.82 10.36
CA SER A 312 -6.39 6.99 10.47
C SER A 312 -5.75 7.34 9.11
N GLY A 313 -6.47 7.16 8.00
CA GLY A 313 -6.01 7.51 6.65
C GLY A 313 -6.19 6.37 5.65
N LEU A 314 -5.36 6.39 4.61
CA LEU A 314 -5.33 5.38 3.55
C LEU A 314 -4.34 4.27 3.89
N HIS A 315 -4.76 3.02 3.70
CA HIS A 315 -3.95 1.83 3.88
C HIS A 315 -3.85 1.10 2.55
N LEU A 316 -2.62 0.88 2.09
CA LEU A 316 -2.33 0.22 0.82
C LEU A 316 -1.96 -1.24 1.04
N TYR A 317 -2.49 -2.08 0.18
CA TYR A 317 -2.22 -3.51 0.12
C TYR A 317 -2.01 -3.94 -1.32
N THR A 318 -1.11 -4.90 -1.53
CA THR A 318 -0.89 -5.52 -2.83
C THR A 318 -1.52 -6.91 -2.83
N ILE A 319 -2.42 -7.16 -3.77
CA ILE A 319 -3.05 -8.45 -3.97
C ILE A 319 -2.33 -9.17 -5.13
N HIS A 320 -1.79 -10.35 -4.86
CA HIS A 320 -1.10 -11.16 -5.87
C HIS A 320 -2.07 -12.18 -6.48
N TYR A 321 -2.53 -11.90 -7.71
CA TYR A 321 -3.48 -12.74 -8.44
C TYR A 321 -2.77 -13.59 -9.49
N HIS A 322 -2.88 -14.91 -9.39
CA HIS A 322 -2.31 -15.83 -10.37
C HIS A 322 -3.30 -16.02 -11.53
N ARG A 323 -2.93 -15.61 -12.75
CA ARG A 323 -3.81 -15.66 -13.93
C ARG A 323 -4.13 -17.09 -14.35
N GLY A 324 -3.13 -17.98 -14.36
CA GLY A 324 -3.32 -19.39 -14.74
C GLY A 324 -4.29 -20.18 -13.84
N THR A 325 -4.19 -20.05 -12.51
CA THR A 325 -5.10 -20.73 -11.57
C THR A 325 -6.35 -19.92 -11.25
N LYS A 326 -6.40 -18.64 -11.66
CA LYS A 326 -7.48 -17.68 -11.37
C LYS A 326 -7.73 -17.50 -9.86
N THR A 327 -6.66 -17.51 -9.06
CA THR A 327 -6.74 -17.40 -7.59
C THR A 327 -5.90 -16.25 -7.06
N ILE A 328 -6.36 -15.63 -5.98
CA ILE A 328 -5.51 -14.78 -5.14
C ILE A 328 -4.58 -15.73 -4.37
N THR A 329 -3.27 -15.52 -4.49
CA THR A 329 -2.26 -16.38 -3.85
C THR A 329 -1.88 -15.88 -2.47
N HIS A 330 -1.79 -14.56 -2.30
CA HIS A 330 -1.50 -13.89 -1.04
C HIS A 330 -1.78 -12.38 -1.16
N ILE A 331 -1.70 -11.69 -0.03
CA ILE A 331 -1.80 -10.24 0.09
C ILE A 331 -0.62 -9.74 0.93
N THR A 332 0.05 -8.69 0.47
CA THR A 332 1.13 -8.01 1.20
C THR A 332 0.71 -6.58 1.54
N LYS A 333 1.35 -5.99 2.56
CA LYS A 333 1.13 -4.60 2.92
C LYS A 333 2.00 -3.71 2.04
N GLY A 334 1.44 -2.60 1.57
CA GLY A 334 2.12 -1.65 0.69
C GLY A 334 1.57 -1.64 -0.73
N SER A 335 2.07 -0.69 -1.51
CA SER A 335 1.77 -0.54 -2.93
C SER A 335 2.68 -1.46 -3.77
N PRO A 336 2.19 -2.02 -4.89
CA PRO A 336 3.07 -2.67 -5.87
C PRO A 336 3.88 -1.65 -6.69
N PHE A 337 3.52 -0.38 -6.61
CA PHE A 337 4.23 0.73 -7.22
C PHE A 337 5.15 1.34 -6.17
N LYS A 338 6.44 1.54 -6.48
CA LYS A 338 7.24 2.44 -5.66
C LYS A 338 6.84 3.87 -5.97
N GLU A 339 6.63 4.65 -4.90
CA GLU A 339 6.54 6.11 -4.89
C GLU A 339 7.56 6.62 -3.87
N GLU A 340 8.02 7.84 -4.10
CA GLU A 340 9.03 8.59 -3.32
C GLU A 340 8.65 8.79 -1.84
#